data_AF-A0A026VV14-F1
#
_entry.id   AF-A0A026VV14-F1
#
_cell.length_a   1.000
_cell.length_b   1.000
_cell.length_c   1.000
_cell.angle_alpha   90.00
_cell.angle_beta   90.00
_cell.angle_gamma   90.00
#
_symmetry.space_group_name_H-M   'P 1'
#
loop_
_entity.id
_entity.type
_entity.pdbx_description
1 polymer ?
#
loop_
_entity_poly.entity_id
_entity_poly.type
_entity_poly.pdbx_seq_one_letter_code
_entity_poly.pdbx_strand_id
1 'polypeptide(L)' 'MEDRINGARYLNFLDNRLHILLEDIPLHTRRHMWYQLDGAPAHFTRPVCQRLHQHFPARWIGRGGSVSWPP' A
#
# COMPACT_ATOMS: atom_id res chain seq x y z
N MET A 1 -9.78 14.11 -18.81
CA MET A 1 -10.46 13.07 -18.01
C MET A 1 -9.40 12.47 -17.13
N GLU A 2 -9.37 12.85 -15.86
CA GLU A 2 -8.38 12.34 -14.91
C GLU A 2 -8.42 10.81 -14.90
N ASP A 3 -7.25 10.24 -15.13
CA ASP A 3 -7.06 8.81 -15.37
C ASP A 3 -7.47 8.01 -14.13
N ARG A 4 -8.61 7.30 -14.21
CA ARG A 4 -9.15 6.51 -13.10
C ARG A 4 -8.10 5.53 -12.57
N ILE A 5 -7.84 5.60 -11.26
CA ILE A 5 -6.96 4.64 -10.58
C ILE A 5 -7.54 3.22 -10.73
N ASN A 6 -6.65 2.27 -11.04
CA ASN A 6 -6.93 0.84 -11.04
C ASN A 6 -5.77 0.11 -10.33
N GLY A 7 -5.92 -1.20 -10.10
CA GLY A 7 -4.92 -1.96 -9.34
C GLY A 7 -3.53 -1.98 -9.98
N ALA A 8 -3.42 -1.97 -11.32
CA ALA A 8 -2.12 -1.95 -12.01
C ALA A 8 -1.41 -0.60 -11.83
N ARG A 9 -2.14 0.51 -11.96
CA ARG A 9 -1.59 1.86 -11.72
C ARG A 9 -1.20 2.03 -10.26
N TYR A 10 -2.00 1.48 -9.34
CA TYR A 10 -1.71 1.51 -7.92
C TYR A 10 -0.46 0.69 -7.56
N LEU A 11 -0.33 -0.52 -8.13
CA LEU A 11 0.87 -1.34 -7.97
C LEU A 11 2.12 -0.61 -8.50
N ASN A 12 2.02 0.02 -9.66
CA ASN A 12 3.10 0.83 -10.21
C ASN A 12 3.48 1.99 -9.28
N PHE A 13 2.52 2.61 -8.61
CA PHE A 13 2.79 3.62 -7.59
C PHE A 13 3.57 3.04 -6.40
N LEU A 14 3.15 1.89 -5.86
CA LEU A 14 3.86 1.22 -4.76
C LEU A 14 5.32 0.92 -5.12
N ASP A 15 5.55 0.46 -6.34
CA ASP A 15 6.87 0.02 -6.79
C ASP A 15 7.80 1.17 -7.14
N ASN A 16 7.27 2.18 -7.84
CA ASN A 16 8.10 3.17 -8.53
C ASN A 16 8.01 4.58 -7.95
N ARG A 17 7.10 4.84 -7.01
CA ARG A 17 6.87 6.20 -6.49
C ARG A 17 6.88 6.28 -4.98
N LEU A 18 6.29 5.32 -4.27
CA LEU A 18 6.13 5.40 -2.82
C LEU A 18 7.47 5.61 -2.09
N HIS A 19 8.54 4.94 -2.52
CA HIS A 19 9.85 5.07 -1.86
C HIS A 19 10.47 6.47 -2.00
N ILE A 20 10.21 7.17 -3.11
CA ILE A 20 10.67 8.54 -3.36
C ILE A 20 9.97 9.50 -2.41
N LEU A 21 8.65 9.34 -2.25
CA LEU A 21 7.85 10.16 -1.33
C LEU A 21 8.22 9.98 0.15
N LEU A 22 8.97 8.94 0.48
CA LEU A 22 9.41 8.63 1.84
C LEU A 22 10.91 8.87 2.04
N GLU A 23 11.59 9.54 1.10
CA GLU A 23 13.06 9.68 1.13
C GLU A 23 13.57 10.44 2.36
N ASP A 24 12.84 11.47 2.79
CA ASP A 24 13.14 12.28 3.98
C ASP A 24 12.83 11.55 5.29
N ILE A 25 12.14 10.40 5.23
CA ILE A 25 11.84 9.59 6.41
C ILE A 25 13.04 8.68 6.71
N PRO A 26 13.57 8.70 7.95
CA PRO A 26 14.68 7.83 8.32
C PRO A 26 14.40 6.35 8.01
N LEU A 27 15.42 5.63 7.55
CA LEU A 27 15.28 4.23 7.14
C LEU A 27 14.74 3.34 8.27
N HIS A 28 15.16 3.60 9.52
CA HIS A 28 14.65 2.87 10.68
C HIS A 28 13.14 3.04 10.82
N THR A 29 12.63 4.26 10.69
CA THR A 29 11.19 4.56 10.75
C THR A 29 10.45 3.85 9.61
N ARG A 30 10.95 3.91 8.38
CA ARG A 30 10.33 3.25 7.21
C ARG A 30 10.20 1.74 7.37
N ARG A 31 11.20 1.07 7.94
CA ARG A 31 11.17 -0.38 8.19
C ARG A 31 10.07 -0.81 9.19
N HIS A 32 9.71 0.08 10.10
CA HIS A 32 8.70 -0.16 11.14
C HIS A 32 7.34 0.52 10.85
N MET A 33 7.20 1.17 9.69
CA MET A 33 6.00 1.90 9.31
C MET A 33 4.81 0.97 9.08
N TRP A 34 3.61 1.49 9.38
CA TRP A 34 2.33 0.88 9.04
C TRP A 34 1.76 1.48 7.77
N TYR A 35 1.09 0.66 6.97
CA TYR A 35 0.44 1.08 5.73
C TYR A 35 -1.08 0.94 5.84
N GLN A 36 -1.83 2.02 5.67
CA GLN A 36 -3.29 2.02 5.84
C GLN A 36 -3.97 2.38 4.54
N LEU A 37 -4.99 1.60 4.17
CA LEU A 37 -5.77 1.77 2.94
C LEU A 37 -7.25 1.99 3.25
N ASP A 38 -7.90 2.76 2.37
CA ASP A 38 -9.35 2.88 2.35
C ASP A 38 -10.01 1.69 1.63
N GLY A 39 -11.33 1.74 1.51
CA GLY A 39 -12.15 0.71 0.86
C GLY A 39 -12.10 0.67 -0.68
N ALA A 40 -11.22 1.41 -1.36
CA ALA A 40 -11.29 1.54 -2.82
C ALA A 40 -10.93 0.24 -3.55
N PRO A 41 -11.69 -0.18 -4.59
CA PRO A 41 -11.46 -1.46 -5.28
C PRO A 41 -10.05 -1.63 -5.87
N ALA A 42 -9.41 -0.54 -6.30
CA ALA A 42 -8.06 -0.59 -6.86
C ALA A 42 -7.01 -1.07 -5.83
N HIS A 43 -7.22 -0.78 -4.55
CA HIS A 43 -6.30 -1.12 -3.47
C HIS A 43 -6.37 -2.60 -3.06
N PHE A 44 -7.37 -3.35 -3.53
CA PHE A 44 -7.64 -4.74 -3.12
C PHE A 44 -7.46 -5.79 -4.21
N THR A 45 -6.83 -5.41 -5.32
CA THR A 45 -6.45 -6.40 -6.34
C THR A 45 -5.38 -7.34 -5.79
N ARG A 46 -5.39 -8.60 -6.21
CA ARG A 46 -4.43 -9.63 -5.73
C ARG A 46 -2.96 -9.18 -5.80
N PRO A 47 -2.48 -8.56 -6.90
CA PRO A 47 -1.08 -8.11 -6.99
C PRO A 47 -0.74 -7.02 -5.96
N VAL A 48 -1.67 -6.11 -5.70
CA VAL A 48 -1.51 -5.06 -4.68
C VAL A 48 -1.42 -5.67 -3.29
N CYS A 49 -2.33 -6.58 -2.94
CA CYS A 49 -2.30 -7.24 -1.63
C CYS A 49 -0.99 -8.04 -1.43
N GLN A 50 -0.52 -8.76 -2.44
CA GLN A 50 0.76 -9.48 -2.39
C GLN A 50 1.94 -8.53 -2.16
N ARG A 51 1.97 -7.41 -2.87
CA ARG A 51 3.01 -6.39 -2.69
C ARG A 51 3.02 -5.82 -1.27
N LEU A 52 1.85 -5.51 -0.72
CA LEU A 52 1.73 -5.00 0.65
C LEU A 52 2.13 -6.05 1.69
N HIS A 53 1.79 -7.31 1.48
CA HIS A 53 2.21 -8.40 2.37
C HIS A 53 3.74 -8.58 2.39
N GLN A 54 4.41 -8.38 1.25
CA GLN A 54 5.87 -8.46 1.14
C GLN A 54 6.59 -7.27 1.77
N HIS A 55 6.09 -6.04 1.58
CA HIS A 55 6.79 -4.82 1.99
C HIS A 55 6.37 -4.32 3.38
N PHE A 56 5.17 -4.65 3.83
CA PHE A 56 4.62 -4.28 5.13
C PHE A 56 4.08 -5.53 5.89
N PRO A 57 4.90 -6.57 6.11
CA PRO A 57 4.45 -7.82 6.70
C PRO A 57 3.83 -7.59 8.09
N ALA A 58 2.57 -8.00 8.26
CA ALA A 58 1.76 -7.78 9.46
C ALA A 58 1.57 -6.31 9.88
N ARG A 59 1.92 -5.34 9.02
CA ARG A 59 1.87 -3.90 9.29
C ARG A 59 1.09 -3.14 8.23
N TRP A 60 0.02 -3.75 7.72
CA TRP A 60 -0.91 -3.02 6.87
C TRP A 60 -2.37 -3.33 7.20
N ILE A 61 -3.18 -2.28 7.11
CA ILE A 61 -4.59 -2.26 7.48
C ILE A 61 -5.41 -2.03 6.22
N GLY A 62 -6.39 -2.90 5.96
CA GLY A 62 -7.25 -2.82 4.80
C GLY A 62 -7.91 -4.15 4.47
N ARG A 63 -8.76 -4.17 3.44
CA ARG A 63 -9.41 -5.41 2.99
C ARG A 63 -8.36 -6.36 2.39
N GLY A 64 -8.22 -7.53 3.00
CA GLY A 64 -7.18 -8.51 2.64
C GLY A 64 -5.85 -8.34 3.39
N GLY A 65 -5.77 -7.37 4.31
CA GLY A 65 -4.63 -7.18 5.20
C GLY A 65 -4.68 -8.04 6.45
N SER A 66 -3.56 -8.03 7.19
CA SER A 66 -3.46 -8.72 8.49
C SER A 66 -4.34 -8.10 9.56
N VAL A 67 -4.69 -6.82 9.39
CA VAL A 67 -5.64 -6.11 10.25
C VAL A 67 -6.77 -5.59 9.37
N SER A 68 -7.99 -6.00 9.70
CA SER A 68 -9.19 -5.47 9.03
C SER A 68 -9.37 -3.99 9.37
N TRP A 69 -9.77 -3.20 8.37
CA TRP A 69 -10.23 -1.83 8.60
C TRP A 69 -11.50 -1.86 9.50
N PRO A 70 -11.63 -0.97 10.50
CA PRO A 70 -12.82 -0.92 11.35
C PRO A 70 -14.10 -0.63 10.52
N PRO A 71 -15.28 -1.07 11.02
CA PRO A 71 -16.58 -0.81 10.40
C PRO A 71 -16.97 0.68 10.42
#